data_AF-A0A357VI36-F1
#
_entry.id   AF-A0A357VI36-F1
#
_cell.length_a   1.000
_cell.length_b   1.000
_cell.length_c   1.000
_cell.angle_alpha   90.00
_cell.angle_beta   90.00
_cell.angle_gamma   90.00
#
_symmetry.space_group_name_H-M   'P 1'
#
loop_
_entity.id
_entity.type
_entity.pdbx_description
1 polymer ?
#
loop_
_entity_poly.entity_id
_entity_poly.type
_entity_poly.pdbx_seq_one_letter_code
_entity_poly.pdbx_strand_id
1 'polypeptide(L)'
;MPDINLWLRPVITPKDRDKVLDALSRLEKGDHLTISLEASDARQADPIIELLENWGLDYQSRGDGDGRTYHIIASKPQENRD
;
A
#
# COMPACT_ATOMS: atom_id res chain seq x y z
N MET A 1 15.46 -4.03 5.80
CA MET A 1 15.19 -3.30 4.55
C MET A 1 14.67 -4.26 3.47
N PRO A 2 13.54 -4.96 3.68
CA PRO A 2 12.70 -5.37 2.57
C PRO A 2 11.75 -4.24 2.18
N ASP A 3 12.16 -3.44 1.20
CA ASP A 3 11.23 -2.59 0.45
C ASP A 3 10.34 -3.49 -0.41
N ILE A 4 9.15 -3.82 0.10
CA ILE A 4 8.19 -4.62 -0.66
C ILE A 4 7.54 -3.68 -1.67
N ASN A 5 7.92 -3.83 -2.95
CA ASN A 5 7.29 -3.09 -4.04
C ASN A 5 6.28 -3.99 -4.76
N LEU A 6 5.00 -3.65 -4.65
CA LEU A 6 3.92 -4.30 -5.38
C LEU A 6 3.46 -3.42 -6.54
N TRP A 7 3.53 -3.97 -7.74
CA TRP A 7 2.99 -3.35 -8.94
C TRP A 7 1.62 -3.94 -9.26
N LEU A 8 0.59 -3.12 -9.05
CA LEU A 8 -0.79 -3.46 -9.33
C LEU A 8 -1.15 -2.85 -10.68
N ARG A 9 -1.07 -3.66 -11.75
CA ARG A 9 -1.43 -3.24 -13.10
C ARG A 9 -2.80 -3.80 -13.47
N PRO A 10 -3.49 -3.15 -14.41
CA PRO A 10 -4.43 -2.05 -14.19
C PRO A 10 -5.69 -2.41 -13.38
N VAL A 11 -5.85 -3.67 -12.94
CA VAL A 11 -6.98 -4.14 -12.14
C VAL A 11 -6.43 -4.79 -10.89
N ILE A 12 -6.78 -4.27 -9.72
CA ILE A 12 -6.53 -4.94 -8.44
C ILE A 12 -7.37 -6.20 -8.43
N THR A 13 -6.70 -7.34 -8.57
CA THR A 13 -7.40 -8.62 -8.44
C THR A 13 -7.49 -9.01 -6.96
N PRO A 14 -8.48 -9.83 -6.56
CA PRO A 14 -8.54 -10.35 -5.20
C PRO A 14 -7.27 -11.10 -4.78
N LYS A 15 -6.52 -11.68 -5.74
CA LYS A 15 -5.21 -12.29 -5.47
C LYS A 15 -4.14 -11.27 -5.10
N ASP A 16 -4.19 -10.08 -5.67
CA ASP A 16 -3.27 -9.00 -5.33
C ASP A 16 -3.57 -8.45 -3.94
N ARG A 17 -4.86 -8.32 -3.59
CA ARG A 17 -5.27 -7.97 -2.22
C ARG A 17 -4.75 -8.99 -1.20
N ASP A 18 -4.87 -10.27 -1.50
CA ASP A 18 -4.39 -11.34 -0.62
C ASP A 18 -2.86 -11.27 -0.43
N LYS A 19 -2.11 -10.98 -1.51
CA LYS A 19 -0.66 -10.71 -1.43
C LYS A 19 -0.32 -9.47 -0.61
N VAL A 20 -1.09 -8.39 -0.75
CA VAL A 20 -0.93 -7.20 0.09
C VAL A 20 -1.17 -7.56 1.55
N LEU A 21 -2.23 -8.31 1.85
CA LEU A 21 -2.54 -8.75 3.21
C LEU A 21 -1.42 -9.66 3.80
N ASP A 22 -0.93 -10.63 3.04
CA ASP A 22 0.20 -11.47 3.44
C ASP A 22 1.46 -10.62 3.67
N ALA A 23 1.76 -9.70 2.76
CA ALA A 23 2.87 -8.76 2.93
C ALA A 23 2.69 -7.90 4.18
N LEU A 24 1.50 -7.34 4.42
CA LEU A 24 1.18 -6.56 5.62
C LEU A 24 1.33 -7.36 6.92
N SER A 25 0.93 -8.63 6.90
CA SER A 25 1.12 -9.54 8.03
C SER A 25 2.58 -9.90 8.27
N ARG A 26 3.42 -9.83 7.24
CA ARG A 26 4.85 -10.11 7.28
C ARG A 26 5.72 -8.86 7.44
N LEU A 27 5.15 -7.67 7.28
CA LEU A 27 5.83 -6.39 7.52
C LEU A 27 6.21 -6.28 9.00
N GLU A 28 7.50 -6.15 9.24
CA GLU A 28 8.06 -5.85 10.55
C GLU A 28 8.02 -4.33 10.82
N LYS A 29 8.27 -3.94 12.08
CA LYS A 29 8.29 -2.53 12.48
C LYS A 29 9.41 -1.82 11.71
N GLY A 30 9.07 -0.73 11.03
CA GLY A 30 10.04 0.03 10.21
C GLY A 30 10.19 -0.45 8.77
N ASP A 31 9.39 -1.43 8.32
CA ASP A 31 9.32 -1.76 6.90
C ASP A 31 8.31 -0.91 6.13
N HIS A 32 8.60 -0.76 4.84
CA HIS A 32 7.81 0.02 3.91
C HIS A 32 7.26 -0.86 2.79
N LEU A 33 5.98 -0.68 2.51
CA LEU A 33 5.27 -1.29 1.40
C LEU A 33 4.96 -0.20 0.38
N THR A 34 5.60 -0.28 -0.78
CA THR A 34 5.30 0.62 -1.90
C THR A 34 4.35 -0.09 -2.86
N ILE A 35 3.20 0.51 -3.10
CA ILE A 35 2.19 0.02 -4.03
C ILE A 35 2.12 1.04 -5.17
N SER A 36 2.46 0.64 -6.39
CA SER A 36 2.26 1.50 -7.56
C SER A 36 1.09 1.00 -8.40
N LEU A 37 0.20 1.92 -8.77
CA LEU A 37 -1.01 1.67 -9.56
C LEU A 37 -1.08 2.68 -10.71
N GLU A 38 -1.83 2.34 -11.76
CA GLU A 38 -2.15 3.29 -12.81
C GLU A 38 -3.26 4.23 -12.30
N ALA A 39 -3.01 5.55 -12.30
CA ALA A 39 -3.84 6.57 -11.63
C ALA A 39 -5.25 6.74 -12.23
N SER A 40 -5.55 6.03 -13.32
CA SER A 40 -6.88 5.96 -13.91
C SER A 40 -7.95 5.46 -12.92
N ASP A 41 -7.57 4.75 -11.86
CA ASP A 41 -8.50 4.07 -10.97
C ASP A 41 -8.19 4.29 -9.48
N ALA A 42 -8.16 5.56 -9.06
CA ALA A 42 -8.06 5.94 -7.64
C ALA A 42 -9.11 5.24 -6.75
N ARG A 43 -10.26 4.87 -7.33
CA ARG A 43 -11.32 4.11 -6.65
C ARG A 43 -10.94 2.66 -6.33
N GLN A 44 -9.95 2.08 -7.00
CA GLN A 44 -9.45 0.76 -6.63
C GLN A 44 -8.53 0.82 -5.42
N ALA A 45 -7.94 1.97 -5.12
CA ALA A 45 -7.12 2.15 -3.94
C ALA A 45 -7.93 2.24 -2.64
N ASP A 46 -9.21 2.64 -2.68
CA ASP A 46 -10.12 2.72 -1.53
C ASP A 46 -10.01 1.51 -0.57
N PRO A 47 -10.26 0.26 -1.03
CA PRO A 47 -10.21 -0.92 -0.15
C PRO A 47 -8.82 -1.24 0.40
N ILE A 48 -7.75 -0.73 -0.23
CA ILE A 48 -6.38 -0.85 0.27
C ILE A 48 -6.12 0.22 1.33
N ILE A 49 -6.55 1.46 1.09
CA ILE A 49 -6.42 2.57 2.06
C ILE A 49 -7.21 2.24 3.32
N GLU A 50 -8.47 1.80 3.20
CA GLU A 50 -9.29 1.37 4.35
C GLU A 50 -8.61 0.23 5.13
N LEU A 51 -7.96 -0.71 4.44
CA LEU A 51 -7.22 -1.79 5.08
C LEU A 51 -6.01 -1.27 5.86
N LEU A 52 -5.25 -0.34 5.29
CA LEU A 52 -4.10 0.29 5.93
C LEU A 52 -4.53 1.06 7.20
N GLU A 53 -5.61 1.84 7.09
CA GLU A 53 -6.19 2.58 8.22
C GLU A 53 -6.70 1.65 9.32
N ASN A 54 -7.41 0.57 8.96
CA ASN A 54 -7.91 -0.41 9.93
C ASN A 54 -6.77 -1.13 10.68
N TRP A 55 -5.62 -1.30 10.04
CA TRP A 55 -4.41 -1.86 10.67
C TRP A 55 -3.60 -0.82 11.46
N GLY A 56 -3.99 0.45 11.44
CA GLY A 56 -3.26 1.55 12.08
C GLY A 56 -1.91 1.82 11.43
N LEU A 57 -1.78 1.57 10.13
CA LEU A 57 -0.57 1.81 9.35
C LEU A 57 -0.55 3.25 8.85
N ASP A 58 0.62 3.87 8.82
CA ASP A 58 0.80 5.19 8.21
C ASP A 58 0.93 5.02 6.69
N TYR A 59 0.24 5.83 5.90
CA TYR A 59 0.30 5.76 4.46
C TYR A 59 0.53 7.13 3.84
N GLN A 60 1.38 7.17 2.81
CA GLN A 60 1.68 8.36 2.03
C GLN A 60 1.38 8.09 0.58
N SER A 61 0.39 8.80 0.05
CA SER A 61 0.08 8.79 -1.38
C SER A 61 0.89 9.85 -2.12
N ARG A 62 1.64 9.42 -3.13
CA ARG A 62 2.34 10.27 -4.08
C ARG A 62 1.76 10.03 -5.47
N GLY A 63 1.06 11.02 -6.01
CA GLY A 63 0.71 11.04 -7.43
C GLY A 63 1.91 11.49 -8.25
N ASP A 64 2.23 10.79 -9.34
CA ASP A 64 3.15 11.32 -10.34
C ASP A 64 2.40 12.41 -11.13
N GLY A 65 3.05 13.56 -11.34
CA GLY A 65 2.42 14.76 -11.91
C GLY A 65 1.86 14.60 -13.33
N ASP A 66 2.12 13.47 -13.99
CA ASP A 66 1.55 13.07 -15.28
C ASP A 66 0.10 12.54 -15.15
N GLY A 67 -0.39 12.30 -13.92
CA GLY A 67 -1.75 11.79 -13.69
C GLY A 67 -1.97 10.36 -14.18
N ARG A 68 -0.88 9.65 -14.52
CA ARG A 68 -0.90 8.27 -15.02
C ARG A 68 -0.48 7.24 -13.99
N THR A 69 0.31 7.61 -13.00
CA THR A 69 0.81 6.67 -12.00
C THR A 69 0.56 7.21 -10.61
N TYR A 70 0.02 6.35 -9.75
CA TYR A 70 -0.25 6.63 -8.35
C TYR A 70 0.59 5.68 -7.51
N HIS A 71 1.27 6.23 -6.50
CA HIS A 71 2.14 5.46 -5.62
C HIS A 71 1.62 5.63 -4.20
N ILE A 72 1.40 4.54 -3.50
CA ILE A 72 1.00 4.51 -2.09
C ILE A 72 2.13 3.85 -1.33
N ILE A 73 2.74 4.58 -0.42
CA ILE A 73 3.80 4.08 0.44
C ILE A 73 3.17 3.88 1.81
N ALA A 74 2.91 2.63 2.17
CA ALA A 74 2.47 2.27 3.51
C ALA A 74 3.68 1.94 4.38
N SER A 75 3.67 2.39 5.63
CA SER A 75 4.69 2.11 6.62
C SER A 75 4.02 1.66 7.91
N LYS A 76 4.63 0.66 8.56
CA LYS A 76 4.16 0.22 9.86
C LYS A 76 4.75 1.14 10.91
N PRO A 77 3.93 1.99 11.58
CA PRO A 77 4.46 2.79 12.66
C PRO A 77 5.00 1.84 13.70
N GLN A 78 6.19 2.16 14.21
CA GLN A 78 6.79 1.43 15.31
C GLN A 78 5.81 1.55 16.49
N GLU A 79 4.95 0.54 16.68
CA GLU A 79 3.99 0.51 17.79
C GLU A 79 4.80 0.69 19.07
N ASN A 80 4.74 1.91 19.61
CA ASN A 80 5.26 2.29 20.90
C ASN A 80 4.05 2.16 21.84
N ARG A 81 3.82 0.95 22.35
CA ARG A 81 3.02 0.79 23.57
C ARG A 81 3.92 1.20 24.73
N ASP A 82 3.69 2.42 25.21
CA ASP A 82 3.97 2.84 26.58
C ASP A 82 3.06 2.06 27.56
#